data_AF-A0A5C5UXD0-F1
#
_entry.id   AF-A0A5C5UXD0-F1
#
_cell.length_a   1.000
_cell.length_b   1.000
_cell.length_c   1.000
_cell.angle_alpha   90.00
_cell.angle_beta   90.00
_cell.angle_gamma   90.00
#
_symmetry.space_group_name_H-M   'P 1'
#
loop_
_entity.id
_entity.type
_entity.pdbx_description
1 polymer ?
#
loop_
_entity_poly.entity_id
_entity_poly.type
_entity_poly.pdbx_seq_one_letter_code
_entity_poly.pdbx_strand_id
1 'polypeptide(L)'
;MMNTKQPTRTRRGGITLVEVLMSTMVVMLGILGLISLIPLGSHLAERGTRSDRVASIGRRVYRDAVIRGILNPDTWLDLGKTAPVDQTRLRAGANPLPVRQSYLIDPMFFVDNATQRQAFPYVGGTPQMRRLSLGAYNTDYDFVASRAERAFVSDDDFGVADAIGYVRPDDREFPLEALFFRRDLDGDGNQTAADNIRRQSAGTYSWAIMLTPEPSSTPVNVTSGGNRPPFALAADASQPATDIYNMSTIIFQDRQGKIPLTTEIAASLNERVLAVGSGFISGGSTAGEVVVQGTVNELEMQTGDWICLSARLETTSGGNTYYWGDVFKWYRILAMDEIDATGTPFRRLTISGPDWNVAQAPDQAIYMEGVVGVYERKVRLETGSPWTP
;
A
#
# COMPACT_ATOMS: atom_id res chain seq x y z
N MET A 1 7.10 93.72 29.16
CA MET A 1 6.68 92.34 29.50
C MET A 1 7.46 91.38 28.62
N MET A 2 8.50 90.72 29.16
CA MET A 2 9.41 89.85 28.40
C MET A 2 9.36 88.46 29.04
N ASN A 3 8.74 87.51 28.33
CA ASN A 3 8.44 86.17 28.82
C ASN A 3 9.65 85.26 28.54
N THR A 4 10.54 85.11 29.52
CA THR A 4 11.72 84.25 29.45
C THR A 4 11.31 82.78 29.58
N LYS A 5 11.27 82.06 28.45
CA LYS A 5 11.18 80.60 28.41
C LYS A 5 12.40 79.98 29.10
N GLN A 6 12.20 79.32 30.24
CA GLN A 6 13.24 78.53 30.88
C GLN A 6 13.57 77.28 30.05
N PRO A 7 14.86 76.97 29.81
CA PRO A 7 15.25 75.76 29.12
C PRO A 7 15.00 74.54 30.03
N THR A 8 14.14 73.63 29.58
CA THR A 8 13.92 72.34 30.23
C THR A 8 15.20 71.50 30.12
N ARG A 9 15.93 71.35 31.23
CA ARG A 9 17.07 70.43 31.33
C ARG A 9 16.57 69.00 31.12
N THR A 10 16.86 68.45 29.95
CA THR A 10 16.76 67.02 29.68
C THR A 10 17.73 66.28 30.60
N ARG A 11 17.21 65.68 31.68
CA ARG A 11 17.98 64.74 32.51
C ARG A 11 18.41 63.58 31.62
N ARG A 12 19.72 63.42 31.41
CA ARG A 12 20.28 62.20 30.83
C ARG A 12 20.11 61.11 31.89
N GLY A 13 19.14 60.22 31.70
CA GLY A 13 19.02 59.01 32.51
C GLY A 13 20.27 58.15 32.28
N GLY A 14 20.97 57.78 33.35
CA GLY A 14 22.02 56.77 33.26
C GLY A 14 21.37 55.42 32.97
N ILE A 15 21.78 54.78 31.88
CA ILE A 15 21.38 53.40 31.57
C ILE A 15 21.94 52.51 32.66
N THR A 16 21.08 51.78 33.36
CA THR A 16 21.53 50.93 34.47
C THR A 16 22.06 49.61 33.92
N LEU A 17 23.06 49.03 34.59
CA LEU A 17 23.59 47.70 34.23
C LEU A 17 22.50 46.62 34.26
N VAL A 18 21.51 46.77 35.15
CA VAL A 18 20.34 45.90 35.24
C VAL A 18 19.48 45.97 33.97
N GLU A 19 19.29 47.16 33.40
CA GLU A 19 18.52 47.37 32.17
C GLU A 19 19.18 46.72 30.95
N VAL A 20 20.51 46.78 30.87
CA VAL A 20 21.29 46.08 29.83
C VAL A 20 21.19 44.56 30.02
N LEU A 21 21.32 44.06 31.24
CA LEU A 21 21.23 42.62 31.51
C LEU A 21 19.83 42.08 31.18
N MET A 22 18.76 42.76 31.60
CA MET A 22 17.39 42.38 31.25
C MET A 22 17.19 42.40 29.73
N SER A 23 17.72 43.41 29.04
CA SER A 23 17.65 43.50 27.58
C SER A 23 18.37 42.32 26.92
N THR A 24 19.58 41.97 27.36
CA THR A 24 20.32 40.83 26.81
C THR A 24 19.63 39.49 27.10
N MET A 25 19.00 39.32 28.27
CA MET A 25 18.26 38.11 28.61
C MET A 25 17.03 37.94 27.71
N VAL A 26 16.26 39.00 27.48
CA VAL A 26 15.10 38.97 26.57
C VAL A 26 15.54 38.67 25.14
N VAL A 27 16.65 39.28 24.68
CA VAL A 27 17.21 39.00 23.35
C VAL A 27 17.66 37.54 23.24
N MET A 28 18.34 36.99 24.25
CA MET A 28 18.76 35.58 24.25
C MET A 28 17.56 34.63 24.21
N LEU A 29 16.50 34.89 24.98
CA LEU A 29 15.27 34.09 24.93
C LEU A 29 14.58 34.19 23.56
N GLY A 30 14.56 35.37 22.94
CA GLY A 30 14.03 35.56 21.59
C GLY A 30 14.80 34.77 20.53
N ILE A 31 16.14 34.81 20.58
CA ILE A 31 17.00 34.07 19.64
C ILE A 31 16.87 32.56 19.87
N LEU A 32 16.84 32.08 21.11
CA LEU A 32 16.64 30.66 21.42
C LEU A 32 15.27 30.16 20.91
N GLY A 33 14.22 30.97 21.05
CA GLY A 33 12.91 30.67 20.49
C GLY A 33 12.90 30.57 18.96
N LEU A 34 13.68 31.42 18.27
CA LEU A 34 13.80 31.36 16.82
C LEU A 34 14.59 30.12 16.37
N ILE A 35 15.67 29.77 17.08
CA ILE A 35 16.49 28.58 16.77
C ILE A 35 15.68 27.30 16.91
N SER A 36 14.77 27.19 17.88
CA SER A 36 13.94 25.99 18.05
C SER A 36 12.88 25.80 16.95
N LEU A 37 12.49 26.87 16.24
CA LEU A 37 11.53 26.81 15.14
C LEU A 37 12.12 26.30 13.84
N ILE A 38 13.44 26.40 13.62
CA ILE A 38 14.08 25.98 12.36
C ILE A 38 13.92 24.46 12.12
N PRO A 39 14.27 23.57 13.07
CA PRO A 39 14.08 22.13 12.87
C PRO A 39 12.60 21.76 12.71
N LEU A 40 11.71 22.43 13.45
CA LEU A 40 10.27 22.19 13.34
C LEU A 40 9.74 22.57 11.95
N GLY A 41 10.13 23.74 11.44
CA GLY A 41 9.77 24.19 10.10
C GLY A 41 10.26 23.24 9.01
N SER A 42 11.51 22.77 9.12
CA SER A 42 12.07 21.78 8.19
C SER A 42 11.28 20.46 8.22
N HIS A 43 10.99 19.93 9.41
CA HIS A 43 10.24 18.68 9.55
C HIS A 43 8.79 18.80 9.03
N LEU A 44 8.12 19.94 9.26
CA LEU A 44 6.78 20.18 8.72
C LEU A 44 6.80 20.34 7.19
N ALA A 45 7.79 21.03 6.63
CA ALA A 45 7.98 21.16 5.19
C ALA A 45 8.26 19.80 4.52
N GLU A 46 9.11 18.98 5.13
CA GLU A 46 9.39 17.62 4.66
C GLU A 46 8.14 16.74 4.67
N ARG A 47 7.34 16.80 5.74
CA ARG A 47 6.04 16.13 5.79
C ARG A 47 5.07 16.60 4.71
N GLY A 48 5.03 17.90 4.43
CA GLY A 48 4.22 18.48 3.36
C GLY A 48 4.64 17.96 1.97
N THR A 49 5.92 18.08 1.64
CA THR A 49 6.46 17.60 0.36
C THR A 49 6.28 16.10 0.16
N ARG A 50 6.46 15.29 1.22
CA ARG A 50 6.19 13.85 1.18
C ARG A 50 4.71 13.56 0.90
N SER A 51 3.80 14.27 1.57
CA SER A 51 2.36 14.12 1.34
C SER A 51 1.96 14.48 -0.09
N ASP A 52 2.51 15.57 -0.64
CA ASP A 52 2.25 16.01 -2.01
C ASP A 52 2.76 15.00 -3.04
N ARG A 53 3.96 14.44 -2.83
CA ARG A 53 4.52 13.37 -3.67
C ARG A 53 3.63 12.14 -3.69
N VAL A 54 3.23 11.66 -2.52
CA VAL A 54 2.34 10.50 -2.38
C VAL A 54 1.01 10.74 -3.10
N ALA A 55 0.41 11.93 -2.96
CA ALA A 55 -0.82 12.28 -3.67
C ALA A 55 -0.64 12.33 -5.19
N SER A 56 0.49 12.86 -5.67
CA SER A 56 0.84 12.91 -7.09
C SER A 56 1.01 11.50 -7.67
N ILE A 57 1.76 10.64 -6.98
CA ILE A 57 1.98 9.24 -7.37
C ILE A 57 0.65 8.50 -7.43
N GLY A 58 -0.22 8.62 -6.42
CA GLY A 58 -1.51 7.93 -6.41
C GLY A 58 -2.38 8.26 -7.62
N ARG A 59 -2.44 9.54 -8.03
CA ARG A 59 -3.16 9.96 -9.24
C ARG A 59 -2.51 9.44 -10.52
N ARG A 60 -1.18 9.45 -10.60
CA ARG A 60 -0.42 8.94 -11.74
C ARG A 60 -0.63 7.45 -11.93
N VAL A 61 -0.54 6.66 -10.85
CA VAL A 61 -0.75 5.20 -10.87
C VAL A 61 -2.15 4.86 -11.35
N TYR A 62 -3.18 5.56 -10.88
CA TYR A 62 -4.54 5.34 -11.39
C TYR A 62 -4.64 5.60 -12.89
N ARG A 63 -4.10 6.72 -13.38
CA ARG A 63 -4.10 7.04 -14.82
C ARG A 63 -3.35 5.99 -15.63
N ASP A 64 -2.20 5.54 -15.13
CA ASP A 64 -1.39 4.51 -15.76
C ASP A 64 -2.12 3.16 -15.79
N ALA A 65 -2.84 2.83 -14.72
CA ALA A 65 -3.64 1.62 -14.63
C ALA A 65 -4.76 1.57 -15.67
N VAL A 66 -5.41 2.70 -15.96
CA VAL A 66 -6.40 2.82 -17.03
C VAL A 66 -5.73 2.76 -18.40
N ILE A 67 -4.70 3.58 -18.66
CA ILE A 67 -4.05 3.66 -19.98
C ILE A 67 -3.46 2.31 -20.42
N ARG A 68 -2.89 1.56 -19.47
CA ARG A 68 -2.23 0.28 -19.76
C ARG A 68 -3.17 -0.91 -19.69
N GLY A 69 -4.45 -0.69 -19.37
CA GLY A 69 -5.42 -1.76 -19.13
C GLY A 69 -4.99 -2.66 -17.97
N ILE A 70 -4.35 -2.13 -16.92
CA ILE A 70 -4.11 -2.87 -15.67
C ILE A 70 -5.44 -3.25 -15.03
N LEU A 71 -6.50 -2.50 -15.29
CA LEU A 71 -7.85 -2.83 -14.85
C LEU A 71 -8.58 -3.85 -15.75
N ASN A 72 -7.93 -4.32 -16.82
CA ASN A 72 -8.43 -5.39 -17.67
C ASN A 72 -7.95 -6.75 -17.14
N PRO A 73 -8.86 -7.60 -16.63
CA PRO A 73 -8.51 -8.92 -16.10
C PRO A 73 -7.83 -9.85 -17.11
N ASP A 74 -8.00 -9.60 -18.41
CA ASP A 74 -7.39 -10.39 -19.48
C ASP A 74 -5.88 -10.21 -19.56
N THR A 75 -5.35 -9.14 -18.94
CA THR A 75 -3.92 -8.83 -18.88
C THR A 75 -3.25 -9.34 -17.61
N TRP A 76 -4.04 -9.87 -16.66
CA TRP A 76 -3.51 -10.37 -15.40
C TRP A 76 -2.84 -11.72 -15.62
N LEU A 77 -1.77 -11.95 -14.86
CA LEU A 77 -1.07 -13.22 -14.84
C LEU A 77 -1.29 -13.88 -13.48
N ASP A 78 -1.85 -15.09 -13.54
CA ASP A 78 -2.10 -15.94 -12.39
C ASP A 78 -1.49 -17.32 -12.64
N LEU A 79 -0.59 -17.71 -11.75
CA LEU A 79 0.29 -18.87 -11.93
C LEU A 79 0.05 -19.96 -10.88
N GLY A 80 -1.08 -19.89 -10.18
CA GLY A 80 -1.55 -20.97 -9.30
C GLY A 80 -2.00 -22.24 -10.03
N LYS A 81 -1.85 -22.32 -11.35
CA LYS A 81 -2.14 -23.52 -12.15
C LYS A 81 -0.82 -24.16 -12.61
N THR A 82 -0.57 -25.37 -12.13
CA THR A 82 0.66 -26.17 -12.22
C THR A 82 1.07 -26.66 -13.63
N ALA A 83 0.60 -26.03 -14.71
CA ALA A 83 0.97 -26.43 -16.08
C ALA A 83 1.56 -25.23 -16.85
N PRO A 84 2.88 -25.22 -17.16
CA PRO A 84 3.55 -24.17 -17.94
C PRO A 84 3.09 -24.04 -19.40
N VAL A 85 2.23 -24.94 -19.88
CA VAL A 85 1.93 -25.11 -21.32
C VAL A 85 0.68 -24.36 -21.77
N ASP A 86 -0.11 -23.79 -20.85
CA ASP A 86 -1.38 -23.12 -21.19
C ASP A 86 -1.51 -21.76 -20.48
N GLN A 87 -0.43 -20.96 -20.54
CA GLN A 87 -0.40 -19.57 -20.04
C GLN A 87 -1.08 -18.59 -21.01
N THR A 88 -1.72 -19.08 -22.06
CA THR A 88 -2.47 -18.27 -23.02
C THR A 88 -3.77 -17.79 -22.40
N ARG A 89 -3.68 -16.67 -21.67
CA ARG A 89 -4.79 -15.84 -21.17
C ARG A 89 -5.59 -16.51 -20.05
N LEU A 90 -5.78 -15.78 -18.95
CA LEU A 90 -6.74 -16.11 -17.88
C LEU A 90 -8.19 -16.35 -18.38
N ARG A 91 -8.49 -16.00 -19.64
CA ARG A 91 -9.77 -16.27 -20.32
C ARG A 91 -9.87 -17.59 -21.09
N ALA A 92 -8.77 -18.26 -21.48
CA ALA A 92 -8.89 -19.43 -22.37
C ALA A 92 -8.85 -20.78 -21.64
N GLY A 93 -8.55 -20.80 -20.34
CA GLY A 93 -8.80 -21.96 -19.49
C GLY A 93 -10.24 -21.97 -18.97
N ALA A 94 -10.84 -23.15 -18.81
CA ALA A 94 -12.24 -23.36 -18.39
C ALA A 94 -12.68 -22.72 -17.04
N ASN A 95 -11.81 -21.98 -16.34
CA ASN A 95 -12.12 -21.37 -15.03
C ASN A 95 -11.95 -19.85 -15.12
N PRO A 96 -13.05 -19.07 -15.26
CA PRO A 96 -13.02 -17.62 -15.17
C PRO A 96 -12.50 -17.17 -13.81
N LEU A 97 -11.93 -15.97 -13.74
CA LEU A 97 -11.58 -15.34 -12.47
C LEU A 97 -12.81 -15.31 -11.56
N PRO A 98 -12.70 -15.71 -10.29
CA PRO A 98 -13.87 -15.80 -9.44
C PRO A 98 -14.40 -14.40 -9.17
N VAL A 99 -15.67 -14.19 -9.52
CA VAL A 99 -16.34 -12.91 -9.30
C VAL A 99 -16.32 -12.56 -7.81
N ARG A 100 -16.17 -11.27 -7.47
CA ARG A 100 -16.20 -10.74 -6.08
C ARG A 100 -15.05 -11.21 -5.19
N GLN A 101 -13.90 -11.49 -5.77
CA GLN A 101 -12.68 -11.69 -5.00
C GLN A 101 -11.86 -10.40 -4.93
N SER A 102 -11.19 -10.21 -3.80
CA SER A 102 -10.16 -9.20 -3.71
C SER A 102 -8.90 -9.67 -4.45
N TYR A 103 -8.19 -8.72 -5.06
CA TYR A 103 -6.95 -8.98 -5.79
C TYR A 103 -5.88 -7.98 -5.38
N LEU A 104 -4.64 -8.43 -5.23
CA LEU A 104 -3.47 -7.57 -5.11
C LEU A 104 -2.65 -7.67 -6.39
N ILE A 105 -2.70 -6.63 -7.21
CA ILE A 105 -1.80 -6.46 -8.35
C ILE A 105 -0.51 -5.84 -7.81
N ASP A 106 0.51 -6.68 -7.64
CA ASP A 106 1.83 -6.28 -7.13
C ASP A 106 2.86 -6.51 -8.23
N PRO A 107 3.32 -5.48 -8.94
CA PRO A 107 4.12 -5.76 -10.13
C PRO A 107 5.60 -5.95 -9.83
N MET A 108 6.02 -5.74 -8.57
CA MET A 108 7.29 -6.27 -8.07
C MET A 108 7.22 -7.76 -7.75
N PHE A 109 6.02 -8.35 -7.83
CA PHE A 109 5.82 -9.77 -7.64
C PHE A 109 6.40 -10.53 -8.84
N PHE A 110 7.60 -11.06 -8.63
CA PHE A 110 8.13 -12.11 -9.49
C PHE A 110 7.49 -13.42 -9.11
N VAL A 111 6.96 -14.08 -10.13
CA VAL A 111 6.31 -15.33 -9.88
C VAL A 111 7.35 -16.43 -9.82
N ASP A 112 7.34 -17.17 -8.73
CA ASP A 112 7.99 -18.46 -8.62
C ASP A 112 6.94 -19.56 -8.38
N ASN A 113 7.40 -20.81 -8.43
CA ASN A 113 6.54 -21.97 -8.19
C ASN A 113 6.18 -22.15 -6.69
N ALA A 114 6.51 -21.20 -5.81
CA ALA A 114 6.18 -21.29 -4.40
C ALA A 114 4.73 -20.81 -4.16
N THR A 115 3.84 -21.75 -3.88
CA THR A 115 2.41 -21.50 -3.61
C THR A 115 2.16 -20.45 -2.52
N GLN A 116 3.04 -20.36 -1.52
CA GLN A 116 2.96 -19.39 -0.43
C GLN A 116 3.12 -17.93 -0.89
N ARG A 117 3.73 -17.68 -2.04
CA ARG A 117 3.95 -16.32 -2.55
C ARG A 117 2.78 -15.77 -3.37
N GLN A 118 1.87 -16.65 -3.79
CA GLN A 118 0.75 -16.31 -4.70
C GLN A 118 -0.43 -15.65 -4.00
N ALA A 119 -0.37 -15.48 -2.68
CA ALA A 119 -1.39 -14.83 -1.88
C ALA A 119 -0.83 -13.59 -1.18
N PHE A 120 -1.75 -12.72 -0.79
CA PHE A 120 -1.50 -11.64 0.15
C PHE A 120 -2.46 -11.79 1.35
N PRO A 121 -1.95 -11.78 2.59
CA PRO A 121 -0.53 -11.78 2.96
C PRO A 121 0.19 -13.09 2.58
N TYR A 122 1.52 -13.09 2.55
CA TYR A 122 2.35 -14.28 2.25
C TYR A 122 2.11 -15.46 3.21
N VAL A 123 1.96 -15.16 4.50
CA VAL A 123 1.83 -16.17 5.55
C VAL A 123 0.36 -16.49 5.78
N GLY A 124 0.07 -17.77 6.02
CA GLY A 124 -1.27 -18.31 6.29
C GLY A 124 -2.07 -17.47 7.29
N GLY A 125 -3.08 -16.80 6.77
CA GLY A 125 -4.11 -16.06 7.50
C GLY A 125 -5.39 -16.14 6.69
N THR A 126 -6.54 -16.00 7.34
CA THR A 126 -7.82 -15.87 6.65
C THR A 126 -8.51 -14.66 7.23
N PRO A 127 -8.91 -13.68 6.40
CA PRO A 127 -8.93 -13.64 4.93
C PRO A 127 -7.57 -13.50 4.20
N GLN A 128 -7.54 -13.93 2.93
CA GLN A 128 -6.38 -13.85 2.02
C GLN A 128 -6.85 -13.52 0.61
N MET A 129 -6.11 -12.65 -0.09
CA MET A 129 -6.41 -12.30 -1.48
C MET A 129 -5.35 -12.82 -2.44
N ARG A 130 -5.73 -12.98 -3.71
CA ARG A 130 -4.81 -13.46 -4.73
C ARG A 130 -3.85 -12.36 -5.15
N ARG A 131 -2.56 -12.67 -5.18
CA ARG A 131 -1.53 -11.77 -5.71
C ARG A 131 -1.34 -12.04 -7.19
N LEU A 132 -1.50 -11.01 -8.01
CA LEU A 132 -1.44 -11.05 -9.45
C LEU A 132 -0.24 -10.24 -9.93
N SER A 133 0.38 -10.72 -11.01
CA SER A 133 1.36 -9.95 -11.78
C SER A 133 0.73 -9.48 -13.09
N LEU A 134 1.42 -8.60 -13.81
CA LEU A 134 0.97 -8.10 -15.12
C LEU A 134 1.64 -8.93 -16.22
N GLY A 135 0.84 -9.49 -17.12
CA GLY A 135 1.35 -10.23 -18.28
C GLY A 135 1.93 -9.30 -19.35
N ALA A 136 2.99 -9.74 -20.03
CA ALA A 136 3.44 -9.11 -21.27
C ALA A 136 2.45 -9.42 -22.41
N TYR A 137 2.30 -8.50 -23.37
CA TYR A 137 1.33 -8.65 -24.48
C TYR A 137 1.83 -9.56 -25.61
N ASN A 138 2.92 -10.31 -25.43
CA ASN A 138 3.49 -11.13 -26.50
C ASN A 138 3.56 -12.60 -26.09
N THR A 139 3.03 -13.46 -26.96
CA THR A 139 2.91 -14.91 -26.78
C THR A 139 4.22 -15.68 -26.98
N ASP A 140 5.29 -14.99 -27.38
CA ASP A 140 6.62 -15.59 -27.49
C ASP A 140 7.32 -15.56 -26.13
N TYR A 141 7.63 -16.77 -25.66
CA TYR A 141 7.82 -17.22 -24.29
C TYR A 141 8.95 -16.61 -23.45
N ASP A 142 9.59 -15.51 -23.86
CA ASP A 142 10.88 -15.17 -23.24
C ASP A 142 10.89 -14.04 -22.19
N PHE A 143 9.92 -13.12 -22.11
CA PHE A 143 9.95 -12.12 -21.03
C PHE A 143 8.57 -11.61 -20.58
N VAL A 144 8.14 -12.05 -19.39
CA VAL A 144 7.08 -11.42 -18.56
C VAL A 144 7.46 -9.98 -18.13
N ALA A 145 8.69 -9.55 -18.41
CA ALA A 145 9.26 -8.29 -17.93
C ALA A 145 8.57 -7.02 -18.48
N SER A 146 8.07 -6.98 -19.73
CA SER A 146 7.84 -5.69 -20.42
C SER A 146 6.75 -4.75 -19.85
N ARG A 147 5.78 -5.22 -19.04
CA ARG A 147 4.77 -4.33 -18.40
C ARG A 147 5.11 -3.96 -16.96
N ALA A 148 5.64 -4.93 -16.21
CA ALA A 148 6.22 -4.73 -14.88
C ALA A 148 7.49 -3.85 -14.93
N GLU A 149 8.08 -3.67 -16.10
CA GLU A 149 9.25 -2.81 -16.31
C GLU A 149 8.92 -1.31 -16.25
N ARG A 150 7.80 -0.92 -16.87
CA ARG A 150 7.52 0.48 -17.24
C ARG A 150 6.69 1.27 -16.23
N ALA A 151 6.18 0.65 -15.16
CA ALA A 151 5.12 1.24 -14.34
C ALA A 151 5.54 1.56 -12.89
N PHE A 152 6.70 1.10 -12.41
CA PHE A 152 6.91 0.91 -10.96
C PHE A 152 7.74 1.94 -10.22
N VAL A 153 8.46 2.79 -10.94
CA VAL A 153 9.25 3.83 -10.29
C VAL A 153 8.76 5.19 -10.74
N SER A 154 8.29 5.96 -9.76
CA SER A 154 8.21 7.40 -9.90
C SER A 154 9.46 7.97 -9.27
N ASP A 155 10.51 8.13 -10.06
CA ASP A 155 11.53 9.10 -9.73
C ASP A 155 10.90 10.47 -10.01
N ASP A 156 10.55 11.16 -8.94
CA ASP A 156 10.18 12.59 -8.96
C ASP A 156 11.41 13.47 -9.26
N ASP A 157 12.59 12.85 -9.37
CA ASP A 157 13.84 13.55 -9.63
C ASP A 157 14.10 13.63 -11.14
N PHE A 158 13.62 14.72 -11.74
CA PHE A 158 13.97 15.15 -13.10
C PHE A 158 15.49 15.37 -13.32
N GLY A 159 16.34 15.17 -12.30
CA GLY A 159 17.76 15.48 -12.30
C GLY A 159 18.72 14.32 -12.63
N VAL A 160 18.28 13.07 -12.69
CA VAL A 160 19.21 11.94 -12.83
C VAL A 160 19.19 11.36 -14.24
N ALA A 161 19.72 12.12 -15.19
CA ALA A 161 19.96 11.66 -16.56
C ALA A 161 21.01 10.52 -16.66
N ASP A 162 21.70 10.20 -15.56
CA ASP A 162 22.76 9.18 -15.48
C ASP A 162 22.50 8.11 -14.39
N ALA A 163 21.27 7.97 -13.90
CA ALA A 163 20.94 6.90 -12.96
C ALA A 163 20.99 5.57 -13.72
N ILE A 164 22.03 4.79 -13.42
CA ILE A 164 22.31 3.45 -13.91
C ILE A 164 21.05 2.58 -13.70
N GLY A 165 20.18 2.48 -14.72
CA GLY A 165 18.92 1.74 -14.60
C GLY A 165 17.71 2.33 -15.32
N TYR A 166 17.80 3.49 -15.97
CA TYR A 166 16.72 4.02 -16.81
C TYR A 166 17.18 4.31 -18.24
N VAL A 167 16.38 3.92 -19.23
CA VAL A 167 16.54 4.37 -20.62
C VAL A 167 15.37 5.28 -20.94
N ARG A 168 15.68 6.48 -21.43
CA ARG A 168 14.67 7.38 -21.97
C ARG A 168 14.34 6.89 -23.39
N PRO A 169 13.07 6.59 -23.71
CA PRO A 169 12.67 6.35 -25.09
C PRO A 169 13.05 7.56 -25.96
N ASP A 170 13.42 7.32 -27.21
CA ASP A 170 13.75 8.39 -28.17
C ASP A 170 12.59 9.39 -28.31
N ASP A 171 11.36 8.91 -28.15
CA ASP A 171 10.17 9.73 -28.11
C ASP A 171 9.82 10.14 -26.66
N ARG A 172 9.87 11.46 -26.44
CA ARG A 172 9.68 12.12 -25.13
C ARG A 172 8.23 12.09 -24.63
N GLU A 173 7.28 11.68 -25.47
CA GLU A 173 5.89 11.49 -25.06
C GLU A 173 5.69 10.20 -24.27
N PHE A 174 6.63 9.25 -24.40
CA PHE A 174 6.60 8.01 -23.63
C PHE A 174 7.29 8.18 -22.26
N PRO A 175 6.76 7.52 -21.22
CA PRO A 175 7.39 7.51 -19.90
C PRO A 175 8.76 6.81 -19.93
N LEU A 176 9.64 7.16 -18.99
CA LEU A 176 10.95 6.53 -18.79
C LEU A 176 10.80 5.00 -18.62
N GLU A 177 11.72 4.25 -19.21
CA GLU A 177 11.80 2.79 -19.09
C GLU A 177 12.81 2.43 -18.00
N ALA A 178 12.42 1.61 -17.02
CA ALA A 178 13.31 1.12 -15.99
C ALA A 178 13.98 -0.18 -16.47
N LEU A 179 15.28 -0.19 -16.73
CA LEU A 179 15.98 -1.41 -17.08
C LEU A 179 16.17 -2.28 -15.83
N PHE A 180 15.53 -3.45 -15.86
CA PHE A 180 15.82 -4.53 -14.91
C PHE A 180 17.15 -5.18 -15.33
N PHE A 181 18.15 -5.19 -14.45
CA PHE A 181 19.42 -5.87 -14.73
C PHE A 181 19.13 -7.34 -15.06
N ARG A 182 19.72 -7.84 -16.15
CA ARG A 182 19.59 -9.26 -16.47
C ARG A 182 20.07 -10.05 -15.23
N ARG A 183 19.34 -11.10 -14.86
CA ARG A 183 19.85 -12.11 -13.93
C ARG A 183 21.21 -12.52 -14.49
N ASP A 184 22.29 -12.13 -13.83
CA ASP A 184 23.62 -12.54 -14.23
C ASP A 184 23.63 -14.05 -14.07
N LEU A 185 23.58 -14.75 -15.20
CA LEU A 185 23.95 -16.14 -15.22
C LEU A 185 25.45 -16.13 -14.95
N ASP A 186 25.91 -17.00 -14.06
CA ASP A 186 27.34 -17.25 -13.91
C ASP A 186 27.93 -17.48 -15.31
N GLY A 187 29.23 -17.26 -15.54
CA GLY A 187 29.85 -17.40 -16.88
C GLY A 187 29.60 -18.75 -17.58
N ASP A 188 29.13 -19.76 -16.84
CA ASP A 188 28.76 -21.10 -17.30
C ASP A 188 27.25 -21.29 -17.57
N GLY A 189 26.43 -20.24 -17.49
CA GLY A 189 24.99 -20.30 -17.72
C GLY A 189 24.17 -20.90 -16.56
N ASN A 190 24.80 -21.22 -15.43
CA ASN A 190 24.12 -21.75 -14.27
C ASN A 190 23.46 -20.64 -13.43
N GLN A 191 22.32 -20.97 -12.84
CA GLN A 191 21.70 -20.15 -11.81
C GLN A 191 22.32 -20.54 -10.46
N THR A 192 23.20 -19.72 -9.91
CA THR A 192 23.58 -19.89 -8.50
C THR A 192 22.36 -19.61 -7.61
N ALA A 193 22.03 -20.56 -6.73
CA ALA A 193 20.91 -20.47 -5.79
C ALA A 193 21.05 -19.30 -4.77
N ALA A 194 22.17 -18.58 -4.80
CA ALA A 194 22.49 -17.45 -3.93
C ALA A 194 22.18 -16.07 -4.55
N ASP A 195 21.88 -16.01 -5.85
CA ASP A 195 21.39 -14.80 -6.49
C ASP A 195 19.92 -14.60 -6.15
N ASN A 196 19.74 -14.14 -4.91
CA ASN A 196 18.53 -13.51 -4.43
C ASN A 196 18.07 -12.56 -5.52
N ILE A 197 16.83 -12.75 -6.00
CA ILE A 197 16.13 -11.79 -6.84
C ILE A 197 16.01 -10.51 -6.02
N ARG A 198 17.05 -9.68 -6.05
CA ARG A 198 17.11 -8.38 -5.40
C ARG A 198 16.38 -7.40 -6.28
N ARG A 199 15.76 -6.40 -5.66
CA ARG A 199 15.25 -5.20 -6.34
C ARG A 199 16.20 -4.76 -7.44
N GLN A 200 15.67 -4.56 -8.64
CA GLN A 200 16.40 -3.92 -9.73
C GLN A 200 15.86 -2.51 -10.00
N SER A 201 14.92 -2.03 -9.18
CA SER A 201 14.41 -0.67 -9.23
C SER A 201 15.15 0.20 -8.20
N ALA A 202 15.82 1.26 -8.66
CA ALA A 202 16.55 2.21 -7.79
C ALA A 202 15.65 3.29 -7.14
N GLY A 203 14.35 3.30 -7.46
CA GLY A 203 13.42 4.32 -6.99
C GLY A 203 13.14 4.33 -5.49
N THR A 204 13.01 5.53 -4.92
CA THR A 204 12.57 5.77 -3.53
C THR A 204 11.13 5.32 -3.29
N TYR A 205 10.25 5.44 -4.30
CA TYR A 205 8.85 5.05 -4.20
C TYR A 205 8.50 3.89 -5.13
N SER A 206 7.70 2.97 -4.61
CA SER A 206 7.09 1.86 -5.35
C SER A 206 5.61 1.76 -4.98
N TRP A 207 4.82 1.03 -5.76
CA TRP A 207 3.38 0.91 -5.49
C TRP A 207 2.82 -0.47 -5.83
N ALA A 208 1.67 -0.78 -5.23
CA ALA A 208 0.83 -1.92 -5.57
C ALA A 208 -0.64 -1.48 -5.65
N ILE A 209 -1.47 -2.22 -6.37
CA ILE A 209 -2.91 -1.95 -6.48
C ILE A 209 -3.68 -3.07 -5.82
N MET A 210 -4.48 -2.72 -4.83
CA MET A 210 -5.45 -3.63 -4.22
C MET A 210 -6.84 -3.32 -4.78
N LEU A 211 -7.52 -4.35 -5.27
CA LEU A 211 -8.89 -4.28 -5.75
C LEU A 211 -9.78 -5.03 -4.76
N THR A 212 -10.65 -4.31 -4.06
CA THR A 212 -11.63 -4.89 -3.14
C THR A 212 -13.03 -4.72 -3.73
N PRO A 213 -13.84 -5.78 -3.89
CA PRO A 213 -15.19 -5.64 -4.45
C PRO A 213 -16.06 -4.77 -3.54
N GLU A 214 -16.95 -3.98 -4.14
CA GLU A 214 -17.91 -3.21 -3.34
C GLU A 214 -18.95 -4.15 -2.72
N PRO A 215 -19.17 -4.12 -1.39
CA PRO A 215 -20.08 -5.05 -0.71
C PRO A 215 -21.58 -4.80 -1.02
N SER A 216 -21.92 -3.81 -1.85
CA SER A 216 -23.28 -3.26 -1.98
C SER A 216 -24.22 -4.03 -2.91
N SER A 217 -23.81 -5.12 -3.55
CA SER A 217 -24.70 -5.90 -4.43
C SER A 217 -25.02 -7.29 -3.86
N THR A 218 -26.32 -7.59 -3.80
CA THR A 218 -27.02 -8.86 -3.52
C THR A 218 -26.19 -10.16 -3.56
N PRO A 219 -26.41 -11.11 -2.63
CA PRO A 219 -25.59 -12.32 -2.45
C PRO A 219 -25.52 -13.23 -3.70
N VAL A 220 -24.40 -13.97 -3.82
CA VAL A 220 -24.21 -15.00 -4.86
C VAL A 220 -24.94 -16.29 -4.49
N ASN A 221 -25.74 -16.82 -5.41
CA ASN A 221 -26.69 -17.91 -5.16
C ASN A 221 -26.01 -19.29 -4.98
N VAL A 222 -25.51 -19.53 -3.77
CA VAL A 222 -25.68 -20.69 -2.85
C VAL A 222 -26.09 -22.10 -3.35
N THR A 223 -25.54 -22.67 -4.42
CA THR A 223 -25.81 -24.09 -4.76
C THR A 223 -24.72 -25.11 -4.42
N SER A 224 -23.60 -24.74 -3.79
CA SER A 224 -22.62 -25.75 -3.31
C SER A 224 -22.13 -25.48 -1.88
N GLY A 225 -22.72 -26.18 -0.91
CA GLY A 225 -22.37 -26.13 0.52
C GLY A 225 -21.03 -26.76 0.85
N GLY A 226 -19.93 -26.13 0.42
CA GLY A 226 -18.58 -26.51 0.81
C GLY A 226 -17.86 -25.37 1.54
N ASN A 227 -17.19 -25.68 2.65
CA ASN A 227 -16.26 -24.79 3.39
C ASN A 227 -14.99 -24.41 2.59
N ARG A 228 -15.02 -24.54 1.26
CA ARG A 228 -13.92 -24.11 0.40
C ARG A 228 -14.25 -22.71 -0.11
N PRO A 229 -13.31 -21.74 -0.05
CA PRO A 229 -13.48 -20.48 -0.75
C PRO A 229 -13.83 -20.81 -2.22
N PRO A 230 -14.79 -20.13 -2.85
CA PRO A 230 -15.23 -20.43 -4.20
C PRO A 230 -14.14 -19.98 -5.17
N PHE A 231 -13.10 -20.79 -5.30
CA PHE A 231 -12.38 -20.94 -6.56
C PHE A 231 -13.14 -21.87 -7.52
N ALA A 232 -14.23 -22.49 -7.04
CA ALA A 232 -15.15 -23.26 -7.86
C ALA A 232 -16.07 -22.29 -8.60
N LEU A 233 -16.02 -22.40 -9.93
CA LEU A 233 -16.95 -21.86 -10.92
C LEU A 233 -18.31 -21.51 -10.31
N ALA A 234 -18.67 -20.23 -10.32
CA ALA A 234 -20.07 -19.86 -10.17
C ALA A 234 -20.82 -20.53 -11.32
N ALA A 235 -21.49 -21.65 -11.04
CA ALA A 235 -22.23 -22.41 -12.05
C ALA A 235 -23.44 -21.63 -12.59
N ASP A 236 -23.79 -20.51 -11.94
CA ASP A 236 -24.88 -19.65 -12.30
C ASP A 236 -24.36 -18.35 -12.96
N ALA A 237 -24.25 -18.40 -14.29
CA ALA A 237 -23.91 -17.25 -15.14
C ALA A 237 -24.98 -16.15 -15.16
N SER A 238 -26.12 -16.33 -14.46
CA SER A 238 -27.21 -15.35 -14.42
C SER A 238 -26.98 -14.19 -13.45
N GLN A 239 -25.94 -14.27 -12.61
CA GLN A 239 -25.65 -13.19 -11.67
C GLN A 239 -24.77 -12.10 -12.31
N PRO A 240 -25.16 -10.82 -12.21
CA PRO A 240 -24.31 -9.74 -12.70
C PRO A 240 -23.03 -9.73 -11.86
N ALA A 241 -21.91 -10.04 -12.51
CA ALA A 241 -20.60 -9.84 -11.95
C ALA A 241 -20.48 -8.39 -11.49
N THR A 242 -20.13 -8.16 -10.23
CA THR A 242 -19.74 -6.80 -9.82
C THR A 242 -18.45 -6.48 -10.53
N ASP A 243 -18.55 -5.60 -11.52
CA ASP A 243 -17.39 -5.00 -12.15
C ASP A 243 -16.89 -3.79 -11.37
N ILE A 244 -17.60 -3.35 -10.33
CA ILE A 244 -17.21 -2.22 -9.48
C ILE A 244 -16.36 -2.69 -8.30
N TYR A 245 -15.16 -2.12 -8.20
CA TYR A 245 -14.18 -2.36 -7.14
C TYR A 245 -13.78 -1.03 -6.50
N ASN A 246 -13.46 -1.06 -5.21
CA ASN A 246 -12.63 -0.03 -4.59
C ASN A 246 -11.16 -0.37 -4.89
N MET A 247 -10.51 0.48 -5.67
CA MET A 247 -9.10 0.38 -5.98
C MET A 247 -8.31 1.19 -4.95
N SER A 248 -7.56 0.50 -4.09
CA SER A 248 -6.61 1.12 -3.16
C SER A 248 -5.21 1.05 -3.77
N THR A 249 -4.66 2.20 -4.15
CA THR A 249 -3.27 2.35 -4.59
C THR A 249 -2.39 2.50 -3.36
N ILE A 250 -1.57 1.49 -3.09
CA ILE A 250 -0.69 1.42 -1.93
C ILE A 250 0.68 1.93 -2.36
N ILE A 251 1.14 3.01 -1.74
CA ILE A 251 2.42 3.64 -2.07
C ILE A 251 3.39 3.32 -0.95
N PHE A 252 4.51 2.75 -1.33
CA PHE A 252 5.60 2.42 -0.43
C PHE A 252 6.78 3.34 -0.65
N GLN A 253 7.45 3.72 0.43
CA GLN A 253 8.77 4.33 0.43
C GLN A 253 9.80 3.31 0.89
N ASP A 254 10.87 3.17 0.13
CA ASP A 254 12.01 2.30 0.45
C ASP A 254 11.59 0.86 0.82
N ARG A 255 10.48 0.37 0.24
CA ARG A 255 9.90 -0.95 0.54
C ARG A 255 11.01 -1.99 0.51
N GLN A 256 11.19 -2.76 1.58
CA GLN A 256 12.36 -3.62 1.68
C GLN A 256 12.39 -4.64 0.54
N GLY A 257 13.52 -4.68 -0.15
CA GLY A 257 13.66 -5.31 -1.47
C GLY A 257 13.93 -6.80 -1.49
N LYS A 258 14.00 -7.44 -0.32
CA LYS A 258 14.19 -8.88 -0.25
C LYS A 258 12.82 -9.54 -0.28
N ILE A 259 12.44 -10.04 -1.45
CA ILE A 259 11.34 -11.00 -1.53
C ILE A 259 11.81 -12.22 -0.72
N PRO A 260 11.10 -12.57 0.37
CA PRO A 260 11.55 -13.65 1.22
C PRO A 260 11.57 -14.96 0.45
N LEU A 261 12.63 -15.74 0.61
CA LEU A 261 12.65 -17.11 0.14
C LEU A 261 11.53 -17.90 0.81
N THR A 262 11.10 -19.03 0.24
CA THR A 262 9.99 -19.83 0.79
C THR A 262 10.24 -20.25 2.25
N THR A 263 11.50 -20.49 2.60
CA THR A 263 11.97 -20.78 3.96
C THR A 263 12.00 -19.56 4.88
N GLU A 264 12.01 -18.36 4.33
CA GLU A 264 12.07 -17.08 5.05
C GLU A 264 10.70 -16.42 5.19
N ILE A 265 9.68 -16.87 4.45
CA ILE A 265 8.33 -16.27 4.45
C ILE A 265 7.76 -16.17 5.88
N ALA A 266 7.90 -17.22 6.68
CA ALA A 266 7.41 -17.24 8.06
C ALA A 266 8.13 -16.25 9.00
N ALA A 267 9.36 -15.85 8.66
CA ALA A 267 10.15 -14.88 9.43
C ALA A 267 10.14 -13.48 8.80
N SER A 268 9.49 -13.31 7.65
CA SER A 268 9.48 -12.06 6.91
C SER A 268 8.59 -11.03 7.58
N LEU A 269 9.20 -9.93 8.04
CA LEU A 269 8.49 -8.80 8.65
C LEU A 269 7.88 -7.84 7.63
N ASN A 270 8.00 -8.11 6.33
CA ASN A 270 7.45 -7.26 5.27
C ASN A 270 5.91 -7.20 5.28
N GLU A 271 5.27 -8.33 5.60
CA GLU A 271 3.81 -8.49 5.63
C GLU A 271 3.44 -9.21 6.92
N ARG A 272 3.14 -8.44 7.96
CA ARG A 272 2.88 -8.98 9.31
C ARG A 272 1.40 -9.20 9.47
N VAL A 273 1.01 -10.45 9.77
CA VAL A 273 -0.38 -10.83 9.98
C VAL A 273 -0.65 -10.81 11.48
N LEU A 274 -1.56 -9.93 11.89
CA LEU A 274 -1.95 -9.71 13.27
C LEU A 274 -3.40 -10.15 13.46
N ALA A 275 -3.71 -10.72 14.61
CA ALA A 275 -5.10 -11.02 14.97
C ALA A 275 -5.78 -9.74 15.50
N VAL A 276 -7.03 -9.51 15.13
CA VAL A 276 -7.83 -8.41 15.70
C VAL A 276 -8.54 -8.94 16.95
N GLY A 277 -8.25 -8.32 18.10
CA GLY A 277 -8.86 -8.67 19.38
C GLY A 277 -10.32 -8.25 19.48
N SER A 278 -11.03 -8.83 20.46
CA SER A 278 -12.39 -8.41 20.80
C SER A 278 -12.38 -6.96 21.30
N GLY A 279 -13.01 -6.05 20.57
CA GLY A 279 -12.98 -4.62 20.91
C GLY A 279 -12.87 -3.67 19.72
N PHE A 280 -13.06 -4.15 18.50
CA PHE A 280 -13.22 -3.25 17.37
C PHE A 280 -14.50 -2.42 17.54
N ILE A 281 -14.33 -1.16 17.94
CA ILE A 281 -15.42 -0.20 18.05
C ILE A 281 -15.36 0.65 16.78
N SER A 282 -16.19 0.32 15.79
CA SER A 282 -16.46 1.27 14.70
C SER A 282 -17.30 2.40 15.28
N GLY A 283 -16.66 3.43 15.81
CA GLY A 283 -17.34 4.69 16.03
C GLY A 283 -17.83 5.18 14.67
N GLY A 284 -19.12 5.46 14.51
CA GLY A 284 -19.70 6.01 13.27
C GLY A 284 -19.23 7.43 12.93
N SER A 285 -18.00 7.77 13.33
CA SER A 285 -17.37 9.07 13.26
C SER A 285 -15.88 8.90 12.91
N THR A 286 -15.55 8.48 11.68
CA THR A 286 -14.21 8.56 10.99
C THR A 286 -12.94 8.03 11.70
N ALA A 287 -13.01 7.70 12.99
CA ALA A 287 -11.94 7.21 13.83
C ALA A 287 -12.50 6.08 14.70
N GLY A 288 -11.76 4.98 14.74
CA GLY A 288 -12.09 3.79 15.52
C GLY A 288 -10.92 3.38 16.40
N GLU A 289 -11.22 2.55 17.39
CA GLU A 289 -10.21 1.87 18.20
C GLU A 289 -10.17 0.40 17.80
N VAL A 290 -8.96 -0.13 17.62
CA VAL A 290 -8.73 -1.54 17.32
C VAL A 290 -7.64 -2.08 18.23
N VAL A 291 -7.86 -3.28 18.76
CA VAL A 291 -6.83 -4.04 19.48
C VAL A 291 -6.24 -5.04 18.52
N VAL A 292 -4.92 -5.01 18.33
CA VAL A 292 -4.20 -5.99 17.50
C VAL A 292 -3.29 -6.84 18.37
N GLN A 293 -3.16 -8.12 18.02
CA GLN A 293 -2.42 -9.13 18.77
C GLN A 293 -1.40 -9.81 17.85
N GLY A 294 -0.21 -10.09 18.38
CA GLY A 294 0.90 -10.69 17.64
C GLY A 294 2.13 -10.85 18.53
N THR A 295 3.29 -11.08 17.93
CA THR A 295 4.57 -11.02 18.65
C THR A 295 5.02 -9.57 18.87
N VAL A 296 5.92 -9.34 19.83
CA VAL A 296 6.44 -7.98 20.12
C VAL A 296 7.03 -7.31 18.88
N ASN A 297 7.82 -8.07 18.10
CA ASN A 297 8.43 -7.57 16.86
C ASN A 297 7.38 -7.25 15.78
N GLU A 298 6.28 -8.01 15.72
CA GLU A 298 5.22 -7.74 14.76
C GLU A 298 4.42 -6.47 15.11
N LEU A 299 4.34 -6.15 16.40
CA LEU A 299 3.65 -4.97 16.94
C LEU A 299 4.49 -3.67 16.92
N GLU A 300 5.72 -3.73 16.39
CA GLU A 300 6.57 -2.58 16.12
C GLU A 300 6.01 -1.77 14.92
N MET A 301 5.07 -0.88 15.21
CA MET A 301 4.43 0.06 14.28
C MET A 301 4.66 1.50 14.76
N GLN A 302 4.54 2.49 13.87
CA GLN A 302 4.67 3.92 14.20
C GLN A 302 3.40 4.73 13.92
N THR A 303 3.25 5.84 14.63
CA THR A 303 2.14 6.78 14.39
C THR A 303 2.30 7.42 13.02
N GLY A 304 1.23 7.39 12.23
CA GLY A 304 1.22 7.86 10.85
C GLY A 304 1.39 6.75 9.82
N ASP A 305 1.76 5.53 10.23
CA ASP A 305 1.81 4.35 9.37
C ASP A 305 0.40 3.92 8.93
N TRP A 306 0.36 2.97 8.00
CA TRP A 306 -0.87 2.38 7.49
C TRP A 306 -1.00 0.92 7.87
N ILE A 307 -2.24 0.51 8.16
CA ILE A 307 -2.61 -0.88 8.45
C ILE A 307 -3.80 -1.27 7.60
N CYS A 308 -3.79 -2.49 7.08
CA CYS A 308 -4.92 -3.05 6.35
C CYS A 308 -5.73 -3.92 7.31
N LEU A 309 -6.99 -3.58 7.54
CA LEU A 309 -7.91 -4.46 8.24
C LEU A 309 -8.67 -5.29 7.22
N SER A 310 -8.90 -6.54 7.56
CA SER A 310 -9.55 -7.48 6.68
C SER A 310 -10.57 -8.32 7.43
N ALA A 311 -11.65 -8.66 6.75
CA ALA A 311 -12.69 -9.57 7.26
C ALA A 311 -13.09 -10.55 6.18
N ARG A 312 -13.39 -11.77 6.60
CA ARG A 312 -14.17 -12.71 5.79
C ARG A 312 -15.65 -12.39 5.91
N LEU A 313 -16.28 -12.04 4.78
CA LEU A 313 -17.71 -11.82 4.75
C LEU A 313 -18.43 -13.16 4.64
N GLU A 314 -19.26 -13.44 5.64
CA GLU A 314 -20.15 -14.60 5.66
C GLU A 314 -21.60 -14.13 5.77
N THR A 315 -22.53 -14.90 5.21
CA THR A 315 -23.96 -14.69 5.36
C THR A 315 -24.65 -16.00 5.70
N THR A 316 -25.57 -15.99 6.67
CA THR A 316 -26.33 -17.18 7.05
C THR A 316 -27.73 -17.10 6.46
N SER A 317 -28.11 -18.10 5.65
CA SER A 317 -29.46 -18.22 5.09
C SER A 317 -29.94 -19.67 5.18
N GLY A 318 -31.15 -19.88 5.70
CA GLY A 318 -31.73 -21.22 5.87
C GLY A 318 -30.92 -22.13 6.79
N GLY A 319 -30.16 -21.57 7.76
CA GLY A 319 -29.31 -22.33 8.68
C GLY A 319 -27.93 -22.70 8.14
N ASN A 320 -27.62 -22.37 6.89
CA ASN A 320 -26.31 -22.57 6.28
C ASN A 320 -25.55 -21.23 6.22
N THR A 321 -24.26 -21.25 6.56
CA THR A 321 -23.36 -20.10 6.40
C THR A 321 -22.65 -20.19 5.06
N TYR A 322 -22.69 -19.09 4.31
CA TYR A 322 -22.14 -18.97 2.98
C TYR A 322 -21.07 -17.91 2.95
N TYR A 323 -19.97 -18.23 2.28
CA TYR A 323 -18.89 -17.30 2.02
C TYR A 323 -19.30 -16.30 0.91
N TRP A 324 -19.19 -15.01 1.21
CA TRP A 324 -19.50 -13.94 0.26
C TRP A 324 -18.24 -13.38 -0.40
N GLY A 325 -17.14 -13.29 0.34
CA GLY A 325 -15.89 -12.71 -0.15
C GLY A 325 -15.01 -12.23 0.99
N ASP A 326 -13.76 -11.92 0.68
CA ASP A 326 -12.82 -11.31 1.61
C ASP A 326 -12.77 -9.80 1.32
N VAL A 327 -12.92 -8.98 2.36
CA VAL A 327 -12.86 -7.51 2.25
C VAL A 327 -11.60 -7.01 2.93
N PHE A 328 -10.92 -6.08 2.28
CA PHE A 328 -9.71 -5.43 2.76
C PHE A 328 -9.92 -3.91 2.72
N LYS A 329 -9.60 -3.24 3.82
CA LYS A 329 -9.76 -1.79 3.99
C LYS A 329 -8.54 -1.21 4.66
N TRP A 330 -8.07 -0.07 4.16
CA TRP A 330 -6.88 0.60 4.65
C TRP A 330 -7.19 1.68 5.68
N TYR A 331 -6.39 1.73 6.73
CA TYR A 331 -6.51 2.68 7.82
C TYR A 331 -5.17 3.33 8.11
N ARG A 332 -5.21 4.62 8.48
CA ARG A 332 -4.06 5.34 8.99
C ARG A 332 -4.04 5.26 10.51
N ILE A 333 -2.89 4.95 11.09
CA ILE A 333 -2.68 4.92 12.54
C ILE A 333 -2.50 6.37 13.04
N LEU A 334 -3.42 6.83 13.88
CA LEU A 334 -3.41 8.17 14.47
C LEU A 334 -2.70 8.21 15.83
N ALA A 335 -2.87 7.16 16.62
CA ALA A 335 -2.25 7.00 17.93
C ALA A 335 -2.14 5.51 18.27
N MET A 336 -1.27 5.19 19.22
CA MET A 336 -1.06 3.84 19.72
C MET A 336 -0.68 3.87 21.19
N ASP A 337 -1.10 2.84 21.92
CA ASP A 337 -0.69 2.61 23.30
C ASP A 337 0.67 1.90 23.36
N GLU A 338 1.20 1.72 24.57
CA GLU A 338 2.33 0.83 24.83
C GLU A 338 1.93 -0.63 24.54
N ILE A 339 2.91 -1.46 24.16
CA ILE A 339 2.68 -2.90 23.94
C ILE A 339 2.49 -3.54 25.32
N ASP A 340 1.33 -4.12 25.57
CA ASP A 340 1.13 -4.95 26.75
C ASP A 340 1.66 -6.36 26.47
N ALA A 341 2.79 -6.70 27.09
CA ALA A 341 3.44 -7.99 26.96
C ALA A 341 2.95 -9.03 27.98
N THR A 342 1.92 -8.71 28.77
CA THR A 342 1.36 -9.62 29.78
C THR A 342 0.47 -10.68 29.11
N GLY A 343 1.07 -11.80 28.73
CA GLY A 343 0.36 -12.90 28.04
C GLY A 343 0.60 -12.86 26.53
N THR A 344 -0.47 -12.95 25.73
CA THR A 344 -0.38 -12.73 24.26
C THR A 344 -0.17 -11.24 24.02
N PRO A 345 0.99 -10.81 23.47
CA PRO A 345 1.26 -9.39 23.29
C PRO A 345 0.18 -8.73 22.43
N PHE A 346 -0.27 -7.56 22.89
CA PHE A 346 -1.27 -6.79 22.16
C PHE A 346 -0.99 -5.30 22.23
N ARG A 347 -1.58 -4.57 21.30
CA ARG A 347 -1.49 -3.12 21.22
C ARG A 347 -2.83 -2.52 20.81
N ARG A 348 -3.22 -1.43 21.47
CA ARG A 348 -4.41 -0.66 21.08
C ARG A 348 -4.00 0.45 20.13
N LEU A 349 -4.76 0.59 19.05
CA LEU A 349 -4.52 1.56 17.99
C LEU A 349 -5.77 2.43 17.83
N THR A 350 -5.56 3.75 17.78
CA THR A 350 -6.55 4.68 17.24
C THR A 350 -6.29 4.83 15.75
N ILE A 351 -7.27 4.48 14.94
CA ILE A 351 -7.16 4.43 13.48
C ILE A 351 -8.18 5.32 12.80
N SER A 352 -7.87 5.81 11.60
CA SER A 352 -8.79 6.56 10.75
C SER A 352 -8.91 5.93 9.38
N GLY A 353 -10.14 5.77 8.90
CA GLY A 353 -10.43 5.12 7.63
C GLY A 353 -11.93 4.87 7.46
N PRO A 354 -12.32 4.01 6.50
CA PRO A 354 -13.73 3.74 6.20
C PRO A 354 -14.44 2.97 7.33
N ASP A 355 -15.76 3.10 7.42
CA ASP A 355 -16.53 2.35 8.42
C ASP A 355 -16.69 0.87 8.03
N TRP A 356 -16.87 0.01 9.03
CA TRP A 356 -17.31 -1.38 8.84
C TRP A 356 -18.79 -1.52 9.14
N ASN A 357 -19.41 -2.51 8.52
CA ASN A 357 -20.72 -2.97 8.98
C ASN A 357 -20.51 -3.73 10.29
N VAL A 358 -21.28 -3.41 11.33
CA VAL A 358 -21.15 -4.02 12.68
C VAL A 358 -21.28 -5.54 12.64
N ALA A 359 -22.04 -6.09 11.70
CA ALA A 359 -22.19 -7.52 11.50
C ALA A 359 -20.95 -8.20 10.87
N GLN A 360 -19.97 -7.43 10.43
CA GLN A 360 -18.81 -7.86 9.66
C GLN A 360 -17.56 -7.12 10.17
N ALA A 361 -17.29 -7.25 11.47
CA ALA A 361 -16.07 -6.69 12.06
C ALA A 361 -14.82 -7.37 11.48
N PRO A 362 -13.69 -6.66 11.35
CA PRO A 362 -12.43 -7.26 10.95
C PRO A 362 -11.94 -8.26 12.00
N ASP A 363 -11.45 -9.40 11.52
CA ASP A 363 -10.85 -10.48 12.32
C ASP A 363 -9.33 -10.54 12.17
N GLN A 364 -8.80 -9.97 11.09
CA GLN A 364 -7.39 -9.94 10.77
C GLN A 364 -6.92 -8.51 10.44
N ALA A 365 -5.71 -8.19 10.87
CA ALA A 365 -4.99 -6.98 10.51
C ALA A 365 -3.68 -7.35 9.83
N ILE A 366 -3.29 -6.57 8.82
CA ILE A 366 -2.08 -6.79 8.04
C ILE A 366 -1.30 -5.49 8.06
N TYR A 367 -0.13 -5.52 8.68
CA TYR A 367 0.81 -4.40 8.70
C TYR A 367 1.88 -4.62 7.62
N MET A 368 2.10 -3.58 6.81
CA MET A 368 3.14 -3.58 5.79
C MET A 368 4.10 -2.42 6.06
N GLU A 369 5.38 -2.77 6.16
CA GLU A 369 6.43 -1.77 6.40
C GLU A 369 6.62 -0.87 5.16
N GLY A 370 6.90 0.41 5.41
CA GLY A 370 7.20 1.38 4.36
C GLY A 370 5.97 1.90 3.61
N VAL A 371 4.74 1.52 3.95
CA VAL A 371 3.55 2.13 3.36
C VAL A 371 3.42 3.58 3.84
N VAL A 372 3.51 4.53 2.92
CA VAL A 372 3.48 5.96 3.21
C VAL A 372 2.14 6.62 2.88
N GLY A 373 1.35 5.98 2.03
CA GLY A 373 0.04 6.47 1.65
C GLY A 373 -0.78 5.44 0.91
N VAL A 374 -2.09 5.57 1.06
CA VAL A 374 -3.07 4.80 0.32
C VAL A 374 -4.03 5.77 -0.35
N TYR A 375 -4.22 5.61 -1.66
CA TYR A 375 -5.17 6.40 -2.44
C TYR A 375 -6.29 5.51 -2.96
N GLU A 376 -7.52 5.79 -2.55
CA GLU A 376 -8.67 4.96 -2.89
C GLU A 376 -9.54 5.61 -3.96
N ARG A 377 -10.05 4.79 -4.89
CA ARG A 377 -10.98 5.22 -5.92
C ARG A 377 -11.89 4.07 -6.34
N LYS A 378 -13.17 4.35 -6.54
CA LYS A 378 -14.08 3.40 -7.18
C LYS A 378 -13.74 3.26 -8.66
N VAL A 379 -13.55 2.03 -9.11
CA VAL A 379 -13.21 1.69 -10.49
C VAL A 379 -14.14 0.61 -11.00
N ARG A 380 -14.32 0.60 -12.32
CA ARG A 380 -14.96 -0.50 -13.02
C ARG A 380 -13.85 -1.30 -13.70
N LEU A 381 -13.85 -2.63 -13.55
CA LEU A 381 -12.97 -3.47 -14.34
C LEU A 381 -13.32 -3.32 -15.81
N GLU A 382 -12.29 -3.27 -16.65
CA GLU A 382 -12.48 -3.24 -18.09
C GLU A 382 -12.95 -4.63 -18.50
N THR A 383 -14.24 -4.75 -18.80
CA THR A 383 -14.73 -5.93 -19.51
C THR A 383 -14.26 -5.78 -20.94
N GLY A 384 -13.57 -6.80 -21.47
CA GLY A 384 -13.28 -6.87 -22.90
C GLY A 384 -14.61 -6.74 -23.65
N SER A 385 -14.92 -5.52 -24.08
CA SER A 385 -16.10 -5.25 -24.88
C SER A 385 -15.89 -6.00 -26.19
N PRO A 386 -16.90 -6.71 -26.71
CA PRO A 386 -16.81 -7.32 -28.03
C PRO A 386 -16.52 -6.30 -29.16
N TRP A 387 -16.53 -5.00 -28.85
CA TRP A 387 -16.28 -3.88 -29.76
C TRP A 387 -14.94 -3.16 -29.56
N THR A 388 -14.13 -3.57 -28.58
CA THR A 388 -12.73 -3.13 -28.46
C THR A 388 -11.84 -4.29 -28.93
N PRO A 389 -11.23 -4.19 -30.13
CA PRO A 389 -10.46 -5.27 -30.74
C PRO A 389 -9.20 -5.67 -29.96
#